data_AF-A0A0D0CW59-F1
#
_entry.id   AF-A0A0D0CW59-F1
#
_cell.length_a   1.000
_cell.length_b   1.000
_cell.length_c   1.000
_cell.angle_alpha   90.00
_cell.angle_beta   90.00
_cell.angle_gamma   90.00
#
_symmetry.space_group_name_H-M   'P 1'
#
loop_
_entity.id
_entity.type
_entity.pdbx_description
1 polymer ?
#
loop_
_entity_poly.entity_id
_entity_poly.type
_entity_poly.pdbx_seq_one_letter_code
_entity_poly.pdbx_strand_id
1 'polypeptide(L)'
;MSALRSLASLCHASAPSRGLRSLTRLKHTSSTLAEDVRSDSTFRIPLIDFSAFRAATSLSEKRRVADDIVNGFKEVGFVYLTGHGISGDMIDNVYGKSASFFSLPIDVKAQVAWDDPRANRGYVRVGRERATQSSDAAEIAALRAKAPDTKETMEIGRDWDPVWKNKWPKEVDAPGFKQTMLQFFQTCHELHVVVMRSIALGLDLDESFFDRKIDQQCHNLRLLSYPSIRTKLLLEEGQARAGAHSGMFNRTRMWAGVDLSWRVDYGTVTLLFQDTIGGLEVQNPHTKHYQPAPPMVRFGFV
;
A
#
# COMPACT_ATOMS: atom_id res chain seq x y z
N MET A 1 16.51 16.53 6.43
CA MET A 1 15.03 16.46 6.29
C MET A 1 14.72 15.34 5.31
N SER A 2 14.34 14.16 5.79
CA SER A 2 13.87 13.11 4.90
C SER A 2 12.60 12.51 5.48
N ALA A 3 11.49 12.76 4.80
CA ALA A 3 10.26 12.04 5.01
C ALA A 3 10.49 10.60 4.52
N LEU A 4 9.90 9.59 5.17
CA LEU A 4 9.58 8.38 4.43
C LEU A 4 8.59 8.82 3.35
N ARG A 5 8.83 8.39 2.12
CA ARG A 5 7.94 8.63 1.00
C ARG A 5 7.65 7.25 0.43
N SER A 6 6.39 6.84 0.59
CA SER A 6 5.90 5.61 0.00
C SER A 6 4.81 6.00 -1.00
N LEU A 7 4.83 5.36 -2.16
CA LEU A 7 3.94 5.66 -3.25
C LEU A 7 3.29 4.38 -3.76
N ALA A 8 1.98 4.47 -3.96
CA ALA A 8 1.05 3.50 -4.55
C ALA A 8 0.64 2.29 -3.66
N SER A 9 -0.68 2.12 -3.56
CA SER A 9 -1.37 0.94 -3.02
C SER A 9 -2.67 0.78 -3.81
N LEU A 10 -2.58 0.05 -4.93
CA LEU A 10 -3.66 -0.11 -5.91
C LEU A 10 -4.68 -1.14 -5.41
N CYS A 11 -5.70 -0.67 -4.69
CA CYS A 11 -6.71 -1.54 -4.11
C CYS A 11 -8.04 -1.54 -4.89
N HIS A 12 -8.58 -2.73 -5.20
CA HIS A 12 -9.92 -2.95 -5.79
C HIS A 12 -10.96 -3.16 -4.67
N ALA A 13 -12.11 -2.46 -4.72
CA ALA A 13 -13.16 -2.57 -3.70
C ALA A 13 -14.55 -2.83 -4.32
N SER A 14 -15.33 -3.73 -3.70
CA SER A 14 -16.75 -3.97 -3.98
C SER A 14 -17.58 -3.92 -2.67
N ALA A 15 -18.85 -3.50 -2.75
CA ALA A 15 -19.68 -3.12 -1.60
C ALA A 15 -20.83 -4.13 -1.29
N PRO A 16 -21.22 -4.32 0.00
CA PRO A 16 -22.49 -5.00 0.32
C PRO A 16 -23.37 -4.34 1.43
N SER A 17 -24.61 -4.85 1.56
CA SER A 17 -25.76 -4.32 2.33
C SER A 17 -26.13 -5.08 3.63
N ARG A 18 -26.56 -4.27 4.63
CA ARG A 18 -27.30 -4.42 5.93
C ARG A 18 -27.70 -5.77 6.56
N GLY A 19 -27.46 -5.87 7.88
CA GLY A 19 -28.24 -6.67 8.86
C GLY A 19 -27.64 -6.64 10.30
N LEU A 20 -28.43 -6.26 11.33
CA LEU A 20 -28.06 -6.11 12.76
C LEU A 20 -28.15 -7.43 13.56
N ARG A 21 -27.30 -7.62 14.61
CA ARG A 21 -27.67 -7.75 16.05
C ARG A 21 -26.55 -8.28 16.99
N SER A 22 -26.42 -7.59 18.13
CA SER A 22 -26.11 -7.96 19.53
C SER A 22 -24.81 -8.67 19.98
N LEU A 23 -24.31 -8.18 21.12
CA LEU A 23 -23.04 -8.40 21.84
C LEU A 23 -23.10 -9.51 22.90
N THR A 24 -21.93 -10.09 23.21
CA THR A 24 -21.58 -10.57 24.56
C THR A 24 -20.07 -10.42 24.84
N ARG A 25 -19.75 -10.14 26.09
CA ARG A 25 -18.53 -9.54 26.66
C ARG A 25 -17.58 -10.61 27.22
N LEU A 26 -16.26 -10.53 26.99
CA LEU A 26 -15.26 -11.25 27.81
C LEU A 26 -13.89 -10.54 27.90
N LYS A 27 -13.64 -10.07 29.12
CA LYS A 27 -12.42 -9.88 29.94
C LYS A 27 -11.04 -9.70 29.30
N HIS A 28 -10.42 -8.58 29.71
CA HIS A 28 -9.02 -8.18 29.57
C HIS A 28 -8.00 -9.22 30.05
N THR A 29 -6.94 -9.39 29.27
CA THR A 29 -5.58 -9.64 29.78
C THR A 29 -4.59 -8.82 28.95
N SER A 30 -3.86 -7.95 29.65
CA SER A 30 -2.82 -7.07 29.13
C SER A 30 -1.52 -7.86 28.95
N SER A 31 -0.90 -7.81 27.77
CA SER A 31 0.49 -8.24 27.58
C SER A 31 1.24 -7.21 26.74
N THR A 32 1.92 -6.31 27.45
CA THR A 32 3.06 -5.52 26.99
C THR A 32 4.28 -6.42 26.81
N LEU A 33 5.01 -6.21 25.72
CA LEU A 33 6.47 -6.06 25.59
C LEU A 33 6.82 -6.34 24.13
N ALA A 34 7.38 -5.35 23.44
CA ALA A 34 8.04 -5.57 22.17
C ALA A 34 9.30 -6.39 22.46
N GLU A 35 9.23 -7.69 22.26
CA GLU A 35 10.42 -8.54 22.24
C GLU A 35 11.34 -8.06 21.11
N ASP A 36 12.63 -7.97 21.42
CA ASP A 36 13.70 -7.65 20.49
C ASP A 36 13.46 -8.29 19.11
N VAL A 37 13.47 -7.48 18.06
CA VAL A 37 13.39 -7.94 16.67
C VAL A 37 14.61 -8.82 16.39
N ARG A 38 14.48 -10.12 16.66
CA ARG A 38 15.44 -11.12 16.19
C ARG A 38 15.27 -11.20 14.68
N SER A 39 16.18 -10.58 13.95
CA SER A 39 16.24 -10.73 12.50
C SER A 39 16.43 -12.20 12.19
N ASP A 40 15.53 -12.76 11.40
CA ASP A 40 15.63 -14.13 10.94
C ASP A 40 16.57 -14.12 9.74
N SER A 41 17.82 -14.55 9.96
CA SER A 41 18.84 -14.58 8.92
C SER A 41 18.48 -15.50 7.74
N THR A 42 17.43 -16.32 7.86
CA THR A 42 16.91 -17.19 6.79
C THR A 42 15.77 -16.56 6.00
N PHE A 43 15.10 -15.52 6.52
CA PHE A 43 14.01 -14.85 5.82
C PHE A 43 14.55 -13.89 4.75
N ARG A 44 14.16 -14.10 3.49
CA ARG A 44 14.51 -13.21 2.37
C ARG A 44 13.27 -12.94 1.53
N ILE A 45 13.03 -11.67 1.25
CA ILE A 45 12.05 -11.27 0.24
C ILE A 45 12.71 -11.50 -1.13
N PRO A 46 12.14 -12.33 -2.02
CA PRO A 46 12.74 -12.65 -3.29
C PRO A 46 12.85 -11.42 -4.19
N LEU A 47 13.98 -11.32 -4.89
CA LEU A 47 14.24 -10.32 -5.91
C LEU A 47 14.09 -10.96 -7.29
N ILE A 48 13.14 -10.47 -8.07
CA ILE A 48 12.78 -11.03 -9.37
C ILE A 48 13.03 -9.99 -10.47
N ASP A 49 13.87 -10.36 -11.44
CA ASP A 49 14.06 -9.57 -12.66
C ASP A 49 12.91 -9.80 -13.65
N PHE A 50 11.99 -8.84 -13.69
CA PHE A 50 10.82 -8.89 -14.54
C PHE A 50 11.10 -8.53 -16.00
N SER A 51 12.30 -8.00 -16.31
CA SER A 51 12.69 -7.77 -17.70
C SER A 51 12.70 -9.07 -18.49
N ALA A 52 13.08 -10.19 -17.85
CA ALA A 52 13.06 -11.52 -18.43
C ALA A 52 11.63 -11.97 -18.81
N PHE A 53 10.60 -11.64 -18.03
CA PHE A 53 9.21 -11.94 -18.41
C PHE A 53 8.73 -11.07 -19.56
N ARG A 54 9.08 -9.76 -19.54
CA ARG A 54 8.68 -8.79 -20.55
C ARG A 54 9.33 -9.01 -21.91
N ALA A 55 10.57 -9.51 -21.91
CA ALA A 55 11.34 -9.79 -23.13
C ALA A 55 11.20 -11.26 -23.61
N ALA A 56 10.54 -12.12 -22.85
CA ALA A 56 10.39 -13.53 -23.18
C ALA A 56 9.70 -13.72 -24.53
N THR A 57 10.26 -14.60 -25.36
CA THR A 57 9.72 -14.93 -26.70
C THR A 57 9.02 -16.27 -26.71
N SER A 58 9.22 -17.09 -25.67
CA SER A 58 8.62 -18.41 -25.50
C SER A 58 7.79 -18.52 -24.21
N LEU A 59 6.80 -19.42 -24.22
CA LEU A 59 5.98 -19.72 -23.04
C LEU A 59 6.81 -20.30 -21.89
N SER A 60 7.85 -21.09 -22.18
CA SER A 60 8.74 -21.65 -21.17
C SER A 60 9.55 -20.58 -20.43
N GLU A 61 10.03 -19.55 -21.14
CA GLU A 61 10.73 -18.41 -20.52
C GLU A 61 9.80 -17.59 -19.63
N LYS A 62 8.57 -17.33 -20.10
CA LYS A 62 7.55 -16.66 -19.29
C LYS A 62 7.21 -17.47 -18.03
N ARG A 63 7.03 -18.79 -18.17
CA ARG A 63 6.69 -19.69 -17.06
C ARG A 63 7.73 -19.68 -15.96
N ARG A 64 9.02 -19.69 -16.28
CA ARG A 64 10.08 -19.62 -15.26
C ARG A 64 9.93 -18.41 -14.33
N VAL A 65 9.75 -17.21 -14.91
CA VAL A 65 9.60 -15.99 -14.10
C VAL A 65 8.24 -15.94 -13.40
N ALA A 66 7.19 -16.48 -14.04
CA ALA A 66 5.87 -16.61 -13.44
C ALA A 66 5.89 -17.51 -12.18
N ASP A 67 6.59 -18.63 -12.24
CA ASP A 67 6.75 -19.58 -11.13
C ASP A 67 7.51 -18.92 -9.98
N ASP A 68 8.59 -18.19 -10.26
CA ASP A 68 9.35 -17.43 -9.25
C ASP A 68 8.45 -16.41 -8.52
N ILE A 69 7.61 -15.69 -9.27
CA ILE A 69 6.66 -14.71 -8.71
C ILE A 69 5.63 -15.39 -7.82
N VAL A 70 4.98 -16.45 -8.31
CA VAL A 70 3.94 -17.15 -7.55
C VAL A 70 4.53 -17.82 -6.31
N ASN A 71 5.72 -18.41 -6.41
CA ASN A 71 6.42 -18.98 -5.26
C ASN A 71 6.78 -17.89 -4.24
N GLY A 72 7.26 -16.73 -4.68
CA GLY A 72 7.52 -15.59 -3.80
C GLY A 72 6.26 -15.13 -3.04
N PHE A 73 5.12 -15.06 -3.73
CA PHE A 73 3.85 -14.73 -3.08
C PHE A 73 3.34 -15.83 -2.14
N LYS A 74 3.55 -17.12 -2.46
CA LYS A 74 3.16 -18.24 -1.59
C LYS A 74 4.00 -18.30 -0.31
N GLU A 75 5.31 -18.13 -0.43
CA GLU A 75 6.26 -18.30 0.68
C GLU A 75 6.36 -17.07 1.59
N VAL A 76 6.32 -15.87 1.00
CA VAL A 76 6.59 -14.60 1.71
C VAL A 76 5.38 -13.66 1.69
N GLY A 77 4.59 -13.70 0.63
CA GLY A 77 3.53 -12.71 0.37
C GLY A 77 4.04 -11.38 -0.18
N PHE A 78 5.36 -11.24 -0.36
CA PHE A 78 6.03 -10.05 -0.90
C PHE A 78 7.13 -10.46 -1.88
N VAL A 79 7.34 -9.63 -2.90
CA VAL A 79 8.42 -9.77 -3.87
C VAL A 79 9.00 -8.38 -4.19
N TYR A 80 10.31 -8.30 -4.40
CA TYR A 80 10.93 -7.15 -5.05
C TYR A 80 10.97 -7.40 -6.56
N LEU A 81 10.53 -6.41 -7.32
CA LEU A 81 10.50 -6.48 -8.78
C LEU A 81 11.51 -5.49 -9.36
N THR A 82 12.48 -5.98 -10.13
CA THR A 82 13.36 -5.15 -10.99
C THR A 82 12.99 -5.33 -12.46
N GLY A 83 13.47 -4.46 -13.34
CA GLY A 83 13.18 -4.58 -14.78
C GLY A 83 11.69 -4.41 -15.15
N HIS A 84 10.86 -3.91 -14.22
CA HIS A 84 9.40 -3.80 -14.37
C HIS A 84 8.95 -2.84 -15.48
N GLY A 85 9.82 -1.93 -15.91
CA GLY A 85 9.59 -1.09 -17.10
C GLY A 85 9.02 0.30 -16.83
N ILE A 86 8.82 0.68 -15.57
CA ILE A 86 8.53 2.09 -15.22
C ILE A 86 9.87 2.81 -15.12
N SER A 87 10.04 3.90 -15.87
CA SER A 87 11.31 4.62 -15.90
C SER A 87 11.63 5.28 -14.55
N GLY A 88 12.93 5.39 -14.23
CA GLY A 88 13.40 6.11 -13.05
C GLY A 88 12.91 7.56 -13.05
N ASP A 89 13.00 8.25 -14.19
CA ASP A 89 12.56 9.63 -14.37
C ASP A 89 11.08 9.83 -14.05
N MET A 90 10.21 8.88 -14.42
CA MET A 90 8.79 8.96 -14.10
C MET A 90 8.57 8.84 -12.59
N ILE A 91 9.22 7.88 -11.94
CA ILE A 91 9.16 7.69 -10.49
C ILE A 91 9.66 8.96 -9.77
N ASP A 92 10.77 9.53 -10.23
CA ASP A 92 11.40 10.71 -9.61
C ASP A 92 10.52 11.96 -9.79
N ASN A 93 9.91 12.13 -10.97
CA ASN A 93 8.95 13.20 -11.22
C ASN A 93 7.71 13.06 -10.31
N VAL A 94 7.17 11.84 -10.17
CA VAL A 94 6.01 11.58 -9.31
C VAL A 94 6.35 11.84 -7.84
N TYR A 95 7.52 11.41 -7.36
CA TYR A 95 8.01 11.76 -6.03
C TYR A 95 8.18 13.27 -5.85
N GLY A 96 8.71 13.96 -6.85
CA GLY A 96 8.85 15.42 -6.86
C GLY A 96 7.49 16.12 -6.72
N LYS A 97 6.51 15.75 -7.54
CA LYS A 97 5.14 16.31 -7.47
C LYS A 97 4.45 15.99 -6.14
N SER A 98 4.59 14.77 -5.64
CA SER A 98 4.10 14.37 -4.32
C SER A 98 4.73 15.22 -3.21
N ALA A 99 6.05 15.43 -3.25
CA ALA A 99 6.79 16.27 -2.30
C ALA A 99 6.30 17.72 -2.30
N SER A 100 6.13 18.30 -3.49
CA SER A 100 5.65 19.67 -3.66
C SER A 100 4.23 19.81 -3.11
N PHE A 101 3.35 18.86 -3.39
CA PHE A 101 1.97 18.85 -2.86
C PHE A 101 1.95 18.81 -1.32
N PHE A 102 2.69 17.90 -0.69
CA PHE A 102 2.69 17.80 0.77
C PHE A 102 3.37 18.99 1.47
N SER A 103 4.23 19.72 0.75
CA SER A 103 4.82 20.98 1.21
C SER A 103 3.87 22.18 1.14
N LEU A 104 2.70 22.05 0.50
CA LEU A 104 1.72 23.13 0.40
C LEU A 104 1.14 23.52 1.78
N PRO A 105 0.69 24.77 1.92
CA PRO A 105 -0.06 25.21 3.10
C PRO A 105 -1.25 24.30 3.40
N ILE A 106 -1.53 24.09 4.69
CA ILE A 106 -2.57 23.16 5.14
C ILE A 106 -3.97 23.54 4.64
N ASP A 107 -4.24 24.84 4.51
CA ASP A 107 -5.47 25.41 3.95
C ASP A 107 -5.64 25.08 2.47
N VAL A 108 -4.54 25.02 1.70
CA VAL A 108 -4.56 24.57 0.30
C VAL A 108 -4.85 23.06 0.23
N LYS A 109 -4.14 22.25 1.03
CA LYS A 109 -4.38 20.79 1.08
C LYS A 109 -5.80 20.45 1.58
N ALA A 110 -6.36 21.24 2.50
CA ALA A 110 -7.70 21.06 3.02
C ALA A 110 -8.81 21.29 1.97
N GLN A 111 -8.55 22.07 0.91
CA GLN A 111 -9.52 22.26 -0.18
C GLN A 111 -9.82 20.96 -0.95
N VAL A 112 -8.89 19.99 -0.91
CA VAL A 112 -9.05 18.68 -1.55
C VAL A 112 -9.23 17.56 -0.52
N ALA A 113 -9.66 17.88 0.70
CA ALA A 113 -9.80 16.92 1.79
C ALA A 113 -10.72 15.75 1.43
N TRP A 114 -10.34 14.57 1.89
CA TRP A 114 -11.16 13.38 1.89
C TRP A 114 -12.44 13.62 2.72
N ASP A 115 -13.59 13.23 2.18
CA ASP A 115 -14.92 13.43 2.79
C ASP A 115 -15.75 12.16 2.90
N ASP A 116 -15.72 11.28 1.88
CA ASP A 116 -16.52 10.06 1.84
C ASP A 116 -15.65 8.78 1.75
N PRO A 117 -15.81 7.83 2.70
CA PRO A 117 -15.08 6.56 2.65
C PRO A 117 -15.38 5.71 1.42
N ARG A 118 -16.56 5.83 0.82
CA ARG A 118 -16.92 5.11 -0.40
C ARG A 118 -16.20 5.65 -1.62
N ALA A 119 -15.91 6.96 -1.64
CA ALA A 119 -15.14 7.59 -2.69
C ALA A 119 -13.66 7.19 -2.58
N ASN A 120 -13.14 7.22 -1.35
CA ASN A 120 -11.73 7.03 -1.05
C ASN A 120 -10.82 7.91 -1.93
N ARG A 121 -11.17 9.19 -2.05
CA ARG A 121 -10.45 10.22 -2.83
C ARG A 121 -10.16 11.45 -1.97
N GLY A 122 -9.01 12.07 -2.18
CA GLY A 122 -8.65 13.36 -1.57
C GLY A 122 -7.55 13.25 -0.52
N TYR A 123 -7.33 14.35 0.19
CA TYR A 123 -6.27 14.50 1.17
C TYR A 123 -6.70 14.08 2.58
N VAL A 124 -5.87 13.29 3.25
CA VAL A 124 -6.03 12.90 4.65
C VAL A 124 -4.89 13.50 5.48
N ARG A 125 -5.27 14.36 6.43
CA ARG A 125 -4.35 15.04 7.35
C ARG A 125 -3.73 14.07 8.36
N VAL A 126 -2.50 14.40 8.78
CA VAL A 126 -1.82 13.81 9.94
C VAL A 126 -2.75 13.65 11.15
N GLY A 127 -2.76 12.45 11.73
CA GLY A 127 -3.54 12.11 12.91
C GLY A 127 -5.04 11.89 12.72
N ARG A 128 -5.57 12.02 11.49
CA ARG A 128 -6.97 11.65 11.20
C ARG A 128 -7.16 10.13 11.11
N GLU A 129 -6.11 9.40 10.72
CA GLU A 129 -6.10 7.95 10.62
C GLU A 129 -5.21 7.32 11.70
N ARG A 130 -5.68 6.19 12.24
CA ARG A 130 -4.85 5.20 12.93
C ARG A 130 -5.33 3.84 12.45
N ALA A 131 -4.44 3.00 11.94
CA ALA A 131 -4.74 1.60 11.73
C ALA A 131 -4.88 0.93 13.11
N THR A 132 -6.07 0.42 13.42
CA THR A 132 -6.39 -0.14 14.74
C THR A 132 -7.05 -1.50 14.61
N GLN A 133 -6.85 -2.32 15.63
CA GLN A 133 -7.41 -3.67 15.71
C GLN A 133 -8.83 -3.68 16.29
N SER A 134 -9.23 -2.59 16.93
CA SER A 134 -10.53 -2.48 17.57
C SER A 134 -11.62 -2.09 16.59
N SER A 135 -12.79 -2.71 16.71
CA SER A 135 -14.04 -2.30 16.07
C SER A 135 -14.85 -1.34 16.94
N ASP A 136 -14.41 -1.05 18.16
CA ASP A 136 -15.08 -0.14 19.09
C ASP A 136 -14.67 1.31 18.79
N ALA A 137 -15.62 2.13 18.34
CA ALA A 137 -15.39 3.53 18.03
C ALA A 137 -14.77 4.33 19.19
N ALA A 138 -15.07 3.98 20.45
CA ALA A 138 -14.50 4.63 21.63
C ALA A 138 -13.04 4.24 21.86
N GLU A 139 -12.69 2.97 21.63
CA GLU A 139 -11.30 2.49 21.71
C GLU A 139 -10.47 3.03 20.53
N ILE A 140 -11.04 3.08 19.32
CA ILE A 140 -10.44 3.74 18.15
C ILE A 140 -10.17 5.22 18.45
N ALA A 141 -11.14 5.93 19.03
CA ALA A 141 -10.99 7.33 19.40
C ALA A 141 -9.92 7.53 20.48
N ALA A 142 -9.90 6.68 21.52
CA ALA A 142 -8.90 6.72 22.58
C ALA A 142 -7.48 6.42 22.05
N LEU A 143 -7.35 5.44 21.15
CA LEU A 143 -6.09 5.11 20.49
C LEU A 143 -5.61 6.24 19.57
N ARG A 144 -6.51 6.88 18.81
CA ARG A 144 -6.18 8.07 18.00
C ARG A 144 -5.74 9.26 18.84
N ALA A 145 -6.36 9.44 20.01
CA ALA A 145 -6.00 10.50 20.95
C ALA A 145 -4.64 10.24 21.65
N LYS A 146 -4.23 8.97 21.81
CA LYS A 146 -3.01 8.60 22.54
C LYS A 146 -1.73 8.62 21.68
N ALA A 147 -1.82 8.32 20.38
CA ALA A 147 -0.68 8.36 19.45
C ALA A 147 -1.17 8.40 17.99
N PRO A 148 -1.29 9.58 17.36
CA PRO A 148 -1.67 9.68 15.96
C PRO A 148 -0.58 9.13 15.02
N ASP A 149 -0.95 8.36 13.99
CA ASP A 149 -0.01 8.02 12.90
C ASP A 149 0.53 9.34 12.34
N THR A 150 1.85 9.49 12.32
CA THR A 150 2.49 10.71 11.82
C THR A 150 2.66 10.58 10.30
N LYS A 151 1.53 10.48 9.61
CA LYS A 151 1.45 10.35 8.15
C LYS A 151 0.34 11.21 7.60
N GLU A 152 0.55 11.78 6.43
CA GLU A 152 -0.51 12.37 5.61
C GLU A 152 -0.56 11.67 4.26
N THR A 153 -1.75 11.56 3.69
CA THR A 153 -1.98 10.85 2.43
C THR A 153 -2.79 11.66 1.45
N MET A 154 -2.66 11.30 0.17
CA MET A 154 -3.50 11.77 -0.92
C MET A 154 -3.96 10.56 -1.73
N GLU A 155 -5.26 10.26 -1.71
CA GLU A 155 -5.86 9.18 -2.49
C GLU A 155 -6.40 9.68 -3.83
N ILE A 156 -6.00 9.01 -4.89
CA ILE A 156 -6.39 9.26 -6.28
C ILE A 156 -6.90 7.94 -6.83
N GLY A 157 -8.01 7.94 -7.56
CA GLY A 157 -8.43 6.75 -8.33
C GLY A 157 -8.61 7.09 -9.79
N ARG A 158 -9.33 6.24 -10.53
CA ARG A 158 -9.63 6.51 -11.93
C ARG A 158 -10.41 7.82 -12.11
N ASP A 159 -9.98 8.66 -13.05
CA ASP A 159 -10.56 10.01 -13.27
C ASP A 159 -11.93 9.95 -13.98
N TRP A 160 -12.15 8.88 -14.75
CA TRP A 160 -13.38 8.64 -15.52
C TRP A 160 -14.50 7.99 -14.69
N ASP A 161 -14.35 7.85 -13.37
CA ASP A 161 -15.43 7.33 -12.54
C ASP A 161 -16.64 8.29 -12.60
N PRO A 162 -17.85 7.82 -12.95
CA PRO A 162 -19.02 8.69 -13.07
C PRO A 162 -19.54 9.16 -11.70
N VAL A 163 -19.29 8.39 -10.64
CA VAL A 163 -19.82 8.65 -9.29
C VAL A 163 -18.77 9.33 -8.42
N TRP A 164 -17.57 8.76 -8.36
CA TRP A 164 -16.53 9.17 -7.41
C TRP A 164 -15.41 9.94 -8.09
N LYS A 165 -15.58 11.26 -8.16
CA LYS A 165 -14.60 12.16 -8.79
C LYS A 165 -13.35 12.33 -7.93
N ASN A 166 -12.19 12.37 -8.58
CA ASN A 166 -10.94 12.79 -7.94
C ASN A 166 -11.01 14.25 -7.49
N LYS A 167 -10.31 14.54 -6.38
CA LYS A 167 -10.14 15.89 -5.85
C LYS A 167 -8.77 16.40 -6.23
N TRP A 168 -8.69 17.28 -7.21
CA TRP A 168 -7.41 17.79 -7.71
C TRP A 168 -7.08 19.15 -7.08
N PRO A 169 -5.82 19.38 -6.67
CA PRO A 169 -5.38 20.73 -6.31
C PRO A 169 -5.49 21.64 -7.53
N LYS A 170 -5.60 22.96 -7.29
CA LYS A 170 -5.63 23.92 -8.39
C LYS A 170 -4.28 23.93 -9.10
N GLU A 171 -4.31 24.14 -10.41
CA GLU A 171 -3.10 24.15 -11.25
C GLU A 171 -2.09 25.21 -10.79
N VAL A 172 -2.56 26.34 -10.26
CA VAL A 172 -1.71 27.42 -9.71
C VAL A 172 -0.93 26.97 -8.46
N ASP A 173 -1.52 26.10 -7.64
CA ASP A 173 -0.91 25.63 -6.39
C ASP A 173 0.01 24.43 -6.63
N ALA A 174 -0.36 23.55 -7.57
CA ALA A 174 0.38 22.34 -7.90
C ALA A 174 0.47 22.10 -9.42
N PRO A 175 1.30 22.88 -10.15
CA PRO A 175 1.40 22.78 -11.60
C PRO A 175 1.78 21.37 -12.08
N GLY A 176 1.04 20.85 -13.05
CA GLY A 176 1.24 19.53 -13.65
C GLY A 176 0.92 18.34 -12.75
N PHE A 177 0.45 18.55 -11.51
CA PHE A 177 0.21 17.46 -10.55
C PHE A 177 -0.81 16.45 -11.08
N LYS A 178 -1.97 16.93 -11.57
CA LYS A 178 -3.01 16.06 -12.13
C LYS A 178 -2.47 15.21 -13.28
N GLN A 179 -1.81 15.84 -14.24
CA GLN A 179 -1.28 15.15 -15.42
C GLN A 179 -0.26 14.09 -15.04
N THR A 180 0.71 14.42 -14.18
CA THR A 180 1.74 13.48 -13.72
C THR A 180 1.13 12.28 -12.99
N MET A 181 0.17 12.50 -12.09
CA MET A 181 -0.45 11.40 -11.34
C MET A 181 -1.32 10.49 -12.21
N LEU A 182 -2.03 11.05 -13.20
CA LEU A 182 -2.82 10.25 -14.14
C LEU A 182 -1.94 9.45 -15.10
N GLN A 183 -0.83 10.03 -15.58
CA GLN A 183 0.14 9.30 -16.38
C GLN A 183 0.72 8.13 -15.58
N PHE A 184 1.14 8.38 -14.33
CA PHE A 184 1.67 7.34 -13.48
C PHE A 184 0.63 6.25 -13.13
N PHE A 185 -0.62 6.64 -12.86
CA PHE A 185 -1.72 5.71 -12.64
C PHE A 185 -1.88 4.74 -13.82
N GLN A 186 -1.84 5.25 -15.05
CA GLN A 186 -1.94 4.44 -16.26
C GLN A 186 -0.73 3.51 -16.43
N THR A 187 0.50 4.01 -16.23
CA THR A 187 1.71 3.18 -16.30
C THR A 187 1.70 2.06 -15.26
N CYS A 188 1.22 2.35 -14.04
CA CYS A 188 1.03 1.34 -13.01
C CYS A 188 -0.03 0.29 -13.39
N HIS A 189 -1.12 0.71 -14.06
CA HIS A 189 -2.11 -0.24 -14.56
C HIS A 189 -1.53 -1.17 -15.62
N GLU A 190 -0.73 -0.65 -16.56
CA GLU A 190 -0.06 -1.46 -17.58
C GLU A 190 0.88 -2.48 -16.94
N LEU A 191 1.67 -2.08 -15.94
CA LEU A 191 2.47 -3.01 -15.16
C LEU A 191 1.61 -4.04 -14.41
N HIS A 192 0.51 -3.60 -13.80
CA HIS A 192 -0.43 -4.48 -13.10
C HIS A 192 -0.99 -5.56 -14.02
N VAL A 193 -1.37 -5.23 -15.26
CA VAL A 193 -1.82 -6.23 -16.24
C VAL A 193 -0.75 -7.28 -16.47
N VAL A 194 0.50 -6.88 -16.74
CA VAL A 194 1.60 -7.83 -17.02
C VAL A 194 1.91 -8.69 -15.79
N VAL A 195 1.88 -8.12 -14.58
CA VAL A 195 2.06 -8.87 -13.32
C VAL A 195 0.92 -9.87 -13.10
N MET A 196 -0.33 -9.49 -13.37
CA MET A 196 -1.45 -10.43 -13.25
C MET A 196 -1.37 -11.56 -14.27
N ARG A 197 -0.90 -11.28 -15.49
CA ARG A 197 -0.64 -12.31 -16.52
C ARG A 197 0.47 -13.26 -16.11
N SER A 198 1.56 -12.77 -15.49
CA SER A 198 2.59 -13.66 -14.94
C SER A 198 2.04 -14.52 -13.79
N ILE A 199 1.21 -13.95 -12.91
CA ILE A 199 0.54 -14.72 -11.85
C ILE A 199 -0.38 -15.80 -12.45
N ALA A 200 -1.14 -15.49 -13.50
CA ALA A 200 -2.01 -16.47 -14.16
C ALA A 200 -1.21 -17.68 -14.66
N LEU A 201 -0.10 -17.43 -15.35
CA LEU A 201 0.77 -18.48 -15.87
C LEU A 201 1.37 -19.36 -14.76
N GLY A 202 1.84 -18.76 -13.65
CA GLY A 202 2.41 -19.50 -12.52
C GLY A 202 1.35 -20.23 -11.67
N LEU A 203 0.07 -19.97 -11.93
CA LEU A 203 -1.07 -20.71 -11.37
C LEU A 203 -1.63 -21.75 -12.34
N ASP A 204 -0.94 -22.02 -13.46
CA ASP A 204 -1.40 -22.89 -14.55
C ASP A 204 -2.76 -22.49 -15.14
N LEU A 205 -3.02 -21.19 -15.20
CA LEU A 205 -4.19 -20.61 -15.86
C LEU A 205 -3.81 -20.05 -17.23
N ASP A 206 -4.82 -19.73 -18.04
CA ASP A 206 -4.62 -18.96 -19.26
C ASP A 206 -3.97 -17.59 -18.95
N GLU A 207 -3.01 -17.15 -19.77
CA GLU A 207 -2.26 -15.90 -19.54
C GLU A 207 -3.22 -14.71 -19.35
N SER A 208 -4.32 -14.65 -20.11
CA SER A 208 -5.30 -13.57 -20.09
C SER A 208 -6.42 -13.74 -19.06
N PHE A 209 -6.35 -14.75 -18.18
CA PHE A 209 -7.41 -15.11 -17.23
C PHE A 209 -7.92 -13.93 -16.37
N PHE A 210 -7.04 -13.01 -15.99
CA PHE A 210 -7.36 -11.86 -15.16
C PHE A 210 -7.73 -10.60 -15.95
N ASP A 211 -7.48 -10.52 -17.27
CA ASP A 211 -7.62 -9.29 -18.05
C ASP A 211 -9.02 -8.66 -17.90
N ARG A 212 -10.09 -9.47 -18.06
CA ARG A 212 -11.49 -9.01 -17.87
C ARG A 212 -11.87 -8.69 -16.42
N LYS A 213 -11.06 -9.07 -15.44
CA LYS A 213 -11.33 -8.82 -14.01
C LYS A 213 -10.69 -7.50 -13.54
N ILE A 214 -9.72 -6.99 -14.31
CA ILE A 214 -8.95 -5.79 -13.99
C ILE A 214 -9.15 -4.66 -15.01
N ASP A 215 -9.95 -4.89 -16.06
CA ASP A 215 -10.23 -3.96 -17.16
C ASP A 215 -10.89 -2.64 -16.73
N GLN A 216 -11.67 -2.66 -15.64
CA GLN A 216 -12.31 -1.47 -15.09
C GLN A 216 -11.33 -0.52 -14.37
N GLN A 217 -10.09 -0.96 -14.14
CA GLN A 217 -9.04 -0.18 -13.49
C GLN A 217 -9.51 0.48 -12.19
N CYS A 218 -10.23 -0.28 -11.36
CA CYS A 218 -10.71 0.17 -10.05
C CYS A 218 -9.55 0.22 -9.05
N HIS A 219 -8.58 1.08 -9.35
CA HIS A 219 -7.32 1.26 -8.67
C HIS A 219 -7.39 2.46 -7.73
N ASN A 220 -6.55 2.44 -6.69
CA ASN A 220 -6.30 3.57 -5.83
C ASN A 220 -4.80 3.90 -5.84
N LEU A 221 -4.41 5.05 -6.35
CA LEU A 221 -3.08 5.60 -6.17
C LEU A 221 -3.04 6.37 -4.86
N ARG A 222 -2.34 5.82 -3.86
CA ARG A 222 -2.10 6.47 -2.57
C ARG A 222 -0.71 7.07 -2.52
N LEU A 223 -0.63 8.39 -2.36
CA LEU A 223 0.63 9.08 -2.06
C LEU A 223 0.78 9.17 -0.54
N LEU A 224 1.93 8.80 0.02
CA LEU A 224 2.20 8.89 1.45
C LEU A 224 3.39 9.82 1.74
N SER A 225 3.20 10.69 2.73
CA SER A 225 4.26 11.49 3.33
C SER A 225 4.28 11.24 4.83
N TYR A 226 5.44 10.87 5.35
CA TYR A 226 5.68 10.71 6.79
C TYR A 226 6.58 11.85 7.26
N PRO A 227 6.03 12.90 7.91
CA PRO A 227 6.83 13.98 8.46
C PRO A 227 7.92 13.50 9.40
N SER A 228 9.05 14.22 9.45
CA SER A 228 10.15 13.88 10.34
C SER A 228 9.73 14.03 11.81
N ILE A 229 9.92 12.97 12.59
CA ILE A 229 9.70 12.97 14.04
C ILE A 229 11.07 13.04 14.72
N ARG A 230 11.19 13.84 15.79
CA ARG A 230 12.40 13.86 16.60
C ARG A 230 12.59 12.49 17.26
N THR A 231 13.75 11.88 17.09
CA THR A 231 14.08 10.53 17.60
C THR A 231 13.79 10.37 19.09
N LYS A 232 13.98 11.42 19.89
CA LYS A 232 13.67 11.43 21.32
C LYS A 232 12.21 11.07 21.63
N LEU A 233 11.25 11.52 20.81
CA LEU A 233 9.83 11.21 20.98
C LEU A 233 9.49 9.75 20.67
N LEU A 234 10.23 9.11 19.76
CA LEU A 234 10.02 7.70 19.40
C LEU A 234 10.54 6.74 20.47
N LEU A 235 11.67 7.10 21.09
CA LEU A 235 12.34 6.29 22.11
C LEU A 235 11.66 6.36 23.49
N GLU A 236 11.04 7.49 23.82
CA GLU A 236 10.34 7.67 25.11
C GLU A 236 8.98 6.95 25.15
N GLU A 237 8.31 6.76 24.01
CA GLU A 237 6.95 6.20 23.95
C GLU A 237 6.86 4.77 23.36
N GLY A 238 7.96 4.19 22.88
CA GLY A 238 7.98 2.84 22.30
C GLY A 238 7.17 2.69 21.01
N GLN A 239 7.11 3.74 20.19
CA GLN A 239 6.13 3.87 19.10
C GLN A 239 6.70 3.56 17.70
N ALA A 240 5.94 2.80 16.92
CA ALA A 240 6.08 2.75 15.46
C ALA A 240 5.47 4.02 14.82
N ARG A 241 6.11 4.56 13.77
CA ARG A 241 5.71 5.84 13.11
C ARG A 241 4.35 5.80 12.42
N ALA A 242 3.93 4.61 12.03
CA ALA A 242 2.57 4.31 11.61
C ALA A 242 2.26 2.87 12.02
N GLY A 243 1.03 2.61 12.47
CA GLY A 243 0.55 1.25 12.64
C GLY A 243 0.51 0.50 11.30
N ALA A 244 0.58 -0.83 11.33
CA ALA A 244 0.49 -1.68 10.14
C ALA A 244 -0.67 -1.25 9.22
N HIS A 245 -0.37 -0.97 7.93
CA HIS A 245 -1.36 -0.49 6.95
C HIS A 245 -2.53 -1.48 6.84
N SER A 246 -3.75 -0.99 7.11
CA SER A 246 -4.99 -1.68 6.75
C SER A 246 -6.04 -0.64 6.40
N GLY A 247 -6.54 -0.69 5.16
CA GLY A 247 -7.75 0.05 4.77
C GLY A 247 -8.96 -0.36 5.62
N MET A 248 -9.91 0.54 5.78
CA MET A 248 -11.09 0.35 6.60
C MET A 248 -12.32 0.17 5.71
N PHE A 249 -12.91 -1.04 5.69
CA PHE A 249 -14.34 -1.25 5.44
C PHE A 249 -14.86 -2.41 6.28
N ASN A 250 -16.10 -2.28 6.74
CA ASN A 250 -16.80 -3.18 7.65
C ASN A 250 -16.67 -4.67 7.29
N ARG A 251 -16.07 -5.47 8.19
CA ARG A 251 -16.17 -6.93 8.15
C ARG A 251 -17.55 -7.36 8.63
N THR A 252 -18.36 -7.95 7.76
CA THR A 252 -19.33 -8.98 8.20
C THR A 252 -19.56 -10.01 7.10
N ARG A 253 -18.71 -11.04 7.06
CA ARG A 253 -19.14 -12.45 7.03
C ARG A 253 -17.93 -13.38 7.10
N MET A 254 -17.86 -14.16 8.19
CA MET A 254 -17.08 -15.38 8.30
C MET A 254 -17.45 -16.32 7.16
N TRP A 255 -16.47 -16.75 6.37
CA TRP A 255 -16.57 -18.01 5.65
C TRP A 255 -15.57 -18.98 6.28
N ALA A 256 -16.11 -20.10 6.78
CA ALA A 256 -15.42 -21.30 7.24
C ALA A 256 -14.25 -21.10 8.22
N GLY A 257 -14.54 -21.04 9.53
CA GLY A 257 -13.80 -21.80 10.56
C GLY A 257 -12.28 -21.67 10.69
N VAL A 258 -11.61 -20.72 10.03
CA VAL A 258 -10.18 -20.48 10.17
C VAL A 258 -9.98 -19.10 10.78
N ASP A 259 -9.31 -19.05 11.92
CA ASP A 259 -8.88 -17.81 12.57
C ASP A 259 -7.73 -17.19 11.76
N LEU A 260 -8.09 -16.42 10.72
CA LEU A 260 -7.14 -15.65 9.92
C LEU A 260 -7.03 -14.23 10.47
N SER A 261 -6.48 -14.10 11.67
CA SER A 261 -6.07 -12.83 12.27
C SER A 261 -4.73 -12.34 11.69
N TRP A 262 -4.70 -12.03 10.39
CA TRP A 262 -3.56 -11.38 9.73
C TRP A 262 -4.05 -10.39 8.65
N ARG A 263 -3.39 -9.23 8.55
CA ARG A 263 -3.90 -8.00 7.88
C ARG A 263 -3.23 -7.81 6.51
N VAL A 264 -4.02 -7.69 5.45
CA VAL A 264 -3.59 -7.69 4.04
C VAL A 264 -4.07 -6.40 3.37
N ASP A 265 -3.31 -5.87 2.41
CA ASP A 265 -3.83 -4.87 1.49
C ASP A 265 -5.09 -5.40 0.78
N TYR A 266 -6.04 -4.52 0.51
CA TYR A 266 -7.25 -4.92 -0.20
C TYR A 266 -6.98 -4.94 -1.71
N GLY A 267 -7.49 -5.92 -2.44
CA GLY A 267 -7.32 -5.99 -3.89
C GLY A 267 -6.45 -7.17 -4.32
N THR A 268 -5.96 -7.13 -5.56
CA THR A 268 -5.21 -8.25 -6.14
C THR A 268 -3.72 -8.19 -5.80
N VAL A 269 -3.09 -7.02 -5.97
CA VAL A 269 -1.66 -6.78 -5.70
C VAL A 269 -1.43 -5.31 -5.37
N THR A 270 -0.44 -5.02 -4.53
CA THR A 270 0.03 -3.66 -4.26
C THR A 270 1.38 -3.43 -4.94
N LEU A 271 1.46 -2.42 -5.80
CA LEU A 271 2.74 -1.92 -6.32
C LEU A 271 3.26 -0.83 -5.38
N LEU A 272 4.22 -1.17 -4.53
CA LEU A 272 4.78 -0.26 -3.54
C LEU A 272 6.13 0.30 -4.00
N PHE A 273 6.20 1.61 -4.15
CA PHE A 273 7.45 2.34 -4.36
C PHE A 273 7.85 2.96 -3.02
N GLN A 274 9.10 2.78 -2.61
CA GLN A 274 9.65 3.41 -1.40
C GLN A 274 10.95 4.16 -1.71
N ASP A 275 11.21 5.22 -0.95
CA ASP A 275 12.50 5.92 -0.97
C ASP A 275 13.59 5.17 -0.19
N THR A 276 14.76 5.78 -0.07
CA THR A 276 15.95 5.17 0.54
C THR A 276 15.96 5.20 2.07
N ILE A 277 14.94 5.75 2.75
CA ILE A 277 14.94 5.90 4.21
C ILE A 277 14.63 4.58 4.92
N GLY A 278 13.81 3.73 4.30
CA GLY A 278 13.40 2.45 4.87
C GLY A 278 12.44 2.59 6.04
N GLY A 279 12.21 1.51 6.78
CA GLY A 279 11.21 1.46 7.87
C GLY A 279 9.93 0.70 7.51
N LEU A 280 9.84 0.16 6.31
CA LEU A 280 8.89 -0.89 5.99
C LEU A 280 9.37 -2.21 6.63
N GLU A 281 8.43 -2.93 7.23
CA GLU A 281 8.64 -4.28 7.76
C GLU A 281 7.57 -5.21 7.22
N VAL A 282 7.95 -6.46 6.96
CA VAL A 282 7.07 -7.54 6.50
C VAL A 282 7.06 -8.62 7.58
N GLN A 283 5.87 -9.10 7.94
CA GLN A 283 5.74 -10.20 8.88
C GLN A 283 6.10 -11.52 8.20
N ASN A 284 7.09 -12.24 8.73
CA ASN A 284 7.39 -13.59 8.28
C ASN A 284 6.19 -14.52 8.56
N PRO A 285 5.61 -15.19 7.55
CA PRO A 285 4.40 -15.99 7.73
C PRO A 285 4.62 -17.23 8.61
N HIS A 286 5.86 -17.71 8.73
CA HIS A 286 6.22 -18.89 9.53
C HIS A 286 6.50 -18.52 10.99
N THR A 287 7.29 -17.48 11.23
CA THR A 287 7.74 -17.10 12.59
C THR A 287 6.86 -16.04 13.24
N LYS A 288 6.01 -15.36 12.47
CA LYS A 288 5.18 -14.20 12.88
C LYS A 288 5.97 -12.98 13.35
N HIS A 289 7.29 -12.98 13.21
CA HIS A 289 8.15 -11.85 13.53
C HIS A 289 8.23 -10.89 12.34
N TYR A 290 8.25 -9.59 12.63
CA TYR A 290 8.48 -8.57 11.62
C TYR A 290 9.95 -8.55 11.21
N GLN A 291 10.17 -8.49 9.90
CA GLN A 291 11.49 -8.45 9.28
C GLN A 291 11.58 -7.17 8.44
N PRO A 292 12.70 -6.43 8.50
CA PRO A 292 12.88 -5.25 7.66
C PRO A 292 12.76 -5.58 6.17
N ALA A 293 12.06 -4.74 5.43
CA ALA A 293 12.02 -4.76 3.97
C ALA A 293 12.89 -3.58 3.45
N PRO A 294 14.23 -3.76 3.41
CA PRO A 294 15.15 -2.67 3.13
C PRO A 294 14.89 -2.08 1.74
N PRO A 295 14.97 -0.75 1.57
CA PRO A 295 14.95 -0.15 0.25
C PRO A 295 16.06 -0.73 -0.61
N MET A 296 15.69 -1.20 -1.80
CA MET A 296 16.68 -1.58 -2.78
C MET A 296 17.19 -0.30 -3.44
N VAL A 297 18.44 0.05 -3.18
CA VAL A 297 19.11 1.14 -3.89
C VAL A 297 19.07 0.82 -5.38
N ARG A 298 18.67 1.77 -6.22
CA ARG A 298 18.84 1.67 -7.68
C ARG A 298 20.33 1.45 -7.94
N PHE A 299 20.74 0.22 -8.24
CA PHE A 299 22.14 -0.09 -8.57
C PHE A 299 22.51 0.56 -9.91
N GLY A 300 23.34 1.62 -9.88
CA GLY A 300 24.12 2.19 -11.00
C GLY A 300 23.31 2.98 -12.05
N PHE A 301 23.75 4.10 -12.65
CA PHE A 301 25.05 4.77 -12.76
C PHE A 301 24.83 6.31 -12.76
N VAL A 302 25.92 7.05 -12.50
CA VAL A 302 26.07 8.50 -12.77
C VAL A 302 25.80 8.82 -14.24
#